data_AF-A0A1A2DL37-F1
#
_entry.id   AF-A0A1A2DL37-F1
#
_cell.length_a   1.000
_cell.length_b   1.000
_cell.length_c   1.000
_cell.angle_alpha   90.00
_cell.angle_beta   90.00
_cell.angle_gamma   90.00
#
_symmetry.space_group_name_H-M   'P 1'
#
loop_
_entity.id
_entity.type
_entity.pdbx_description
1 polymer ?
#
loop_
_entity_poly.entity_id
_entity_poly.type
_entity_poly.pdbx_seq_one_letter_code
_entity_poly.pdbx_strand_id
1 'polypeptide(L)'
;MSDEAKERAAARAEELFDRNAALERGDRVTKDQARRAAQRADEAHERAAAAHRRAADRHDESARVHDRAAEVHDDAAEAGVGDPAEHHAAAERHRQAAAADRSAADTDRHDAAADEEQQRADRA
;
A
#
# COMPACT_ATOMS: atom_id res chain seq x y z
N MET A 1 -12.49 -0.74 7.69
CA MET A 1 -12.81 -1.94 6.87
C MET A 1 -14.32 -2.04 6.72
N SER A 2 -14.81 -2.25 5.50
CA SER A 2 -16.24 -2.51 5.27
C SER A 2 -16.63 -3.87 5.83
N ASP A 3 -17.92 -4.06 6.13
CA ASP A 3 -18.41 -5.34 6.65
C ASP A 3 -18.26 -6.47 5.61
N GLU A 4 -18.38 -6.15 4.33
CA GLU A 4 -18.07 -7.06 3.22
C GLU A 4 -16.60 -7.52 3.20
N ALA A 5 -15.65 -6.67 3.63
CA ALA A 5 -14.25 -7.08 3.74
C ALA A 5 -14.03 -8.06 4.90
N LYS A 6 -14.72 -7.85 6.03
CA LYS A 6 -14.66 -8.74 7.19
C LYS A 6 -15.30 -10.10 6.87
N GLU A 7 -16.45 -10.10 6.20
CA GLU A 7 -17.17 -11.32 5.83
C GLU A 7 -16.34 -12.17 4.85
N ARG A 8 -15.72 -11.54 3.84
CA ARG A 8 -14.78 -12.23 2.94
C ARG A 8 -13.56 -12.79 3.66
N ALA A 9 -13.02 -12.07 4.65
CA ALA A 9 -11.89 -12.55 5.44
C ALA A 9 -12.27 -13.76 6.31
N ALA A 10 -13.45 -13.73 6.93
CA ALA A 10 -13.97 -14.84 7.73
C ALA A 10 -14.21 -16.09 6.86
N ALA A 11 -14.89 -15.94 5.72
CA ALA A 11 -15.10 -17.03 4.78
C ALA A 11 -13.79 -17.63 4.27
N ARG A 12 -12.76 -16.78 4.05
CA ARG A 12 -11.44 -17.24 3.64
C ARG A 12 -10.73 -18.03 4.75
N ALA A 13 -10.84 -17.58 5.99
CA ALA A 13 -10.25 -18.27 7.13
C ALA A 13 -10.86 -19.67 7.32
N GLU A 14 -12.18 -19.80 7.18
CA GLU A 14 -12.89 -21.08 7.22
C GLU A 14 -12.45 -22.01 6.08
N GLU A 15 -12.39 -21.51 4.84
CA GLU A 15 -11.90 -22.29 3.69
C GLU A 15 -10.47 -22.82 3.90
N LEU A 16 -9.59 -21.99 4.48
CA LEU A 16 -8.20 -22.39 4.77
C LEU A 16 -8.11 -23.42 5.90
N PHE A 17 -8.96 -23.29 6.92
CA PHE A 17 -9.03 -24.26 8.01
C PHE A 17 -9.45 -25.65 7.50
N ASP A 18 -10.52 -25.70 6.71
CA ASP A 18 -11.00 -26.95 6.09
C ASP A 18 -9.95 -27.57 5.17
N ARG A 19 -9.22 -26.72 4.44
CA ARG A 19 -8.16 -27.16 3.54
C ARG A 19 -6.99 -27.76 4.30
N ASN A 20 -6.53 -27.12 5.36
CA ASN A 20 -5.44 -27.65 6.20
C ASN A 20 -5.85 -29.00 6.80
N ALA A 21 -7.07 -29.11 7.33
CA ALA A 21 -7.56 -30.38 7.87
C ALA A 21 -7.61 -31.49 6.81
N ALA A 22 -7.97 -31.19 5.56
CA ALA A 22 -7.92 -32.17 4.46
C ALA A 22 -6.49 -32.61 4.10
N LEU A 23 -5.55 -31.67 4.07
CA LEU A 23 -4.14 -31.97 3.81
C LEU A 23 -3.53 -32.82 4.93
N GLU A 24 -3.85 -32.54 6.20
CA GLU A 24 -3.41 -33.32 7.36
C GLU A 24 -3.93 -34.77 7.32
N ARG A 25 -5.14 -34.98 6.81
CA ARG A 25 -5.70 -36.33 6.57
C ARG A 25 -5.07 -37.05 5.37
N GLY A 26 -4.20 -36.39 4.62
CA GLY A 26 -3.59 -36.93 3.41
C GLY A 26 -4.52 -36.96 2.19
N ASP A 27 -5.61 -36.18 2.21
CA ASP A 27 -6.53 -36.09 1.08
C ASP A 27 -5.76 -35.58 -0.15
N ARG A 28 -5.88 -36.30 -1.28
CA ARG A 28 -5.16 -35.94 -2.51
C ARG A 28 -5.60 -34.57 -3.02
N VAL A 29 -4.63 -33.75 -3.41
CA VAL A 29 -4.88 -32.49 -4.10
C VAL A 29 -5.53 -32.76 -5.46
N THR A 30 -6.71 -32.21 -5.69
CA THR A 30 -7.40 -32.33 -6.99
C THR A 30 -6.97 -31.23 -7.94
N LYS A 31 -7.12 -31.46 -9.24
CA LYS A 31 -6.86 -30.45 -10.28
C LYS A 31 -7.70 -29.18 -10.07
N ASP A 32 -8.95 -29.33 -9.63
CA ASP A 32 -9.82 -28.19 -9.33
C ASP A 32 -9.33 -27.37 -8.13
N GLN A 33 -8.76 -28.03 -7.11
CA GLN A 33 -8.15 -27.34 -5.97
C GLN A 33 -6.92 -26.56 -6.40
N ALA A 34 -6.06 -27.14 -7.25
CA ALA A 34 -4.90 -26.45 -7.79
C ALA A 34 -5.32 -25.23 -8.66
N ARG A 35 -6.32 -25.40 -9.52
CA ARG A 35 -6.87 -24.31 -10.35
C ARG A 35 -7.45 -23.19 -9.49
N ARG A 36 -8.22 -23.51 -8.45
CA ARG A 36 -8.76 -22.52 -7.52
C ARG A 36 -7.63 -21.79 -6.77
N ALA A 37 -6.60 -22.50 -6.34
CA ALA A 37 -5.46 -21.88 -5.67
C ALA A 37 -4.73 -20.88 -6.57
N ALA A 38 -4.48 -21.24 -7.84
CA ALA A 38 -3.90 -20.34 -8.84
C ALA A 38 -4.80 -19.10 -9.07
N GLN A 39 -6.11 -19.28 -9.25
CA GLN A 39 -7.03 -18.15 -9.40
C GLN A 39 -7.00 -17.20 -8.18
N ARG A 40 -6.90 -17.76 -6.97
CA ARG A 40 -6.81 -16.94 -5.74
C ARG A 40 -5.49 -16.19 -5.64
N ALA A 41 -4.38 -16.78 -6.09
CA ALA A 41 -3.09 -16.13 -6.14
C ALA A 41 -3.12 -14.94 -7.12
N ASP A 42 -3.66 -15.14 -8.33
CA ASP A 42 -3.88 -14.08 -9.31
C ASP A 42 -4.69 -12.91 -8.72
N GLU A 43 -5.84 -13.22 -8.12
CA GLU A 43 -6.69 -12.20 -7.49
C GLU A 43 -5.99 -11.49 -6.33
N ALA A 44 -5.07 -12.15 -5.63
CA ALA A 44 -4.30 -11.56 -4.54
C ALA A 44 -3.26 -10.57 -5.09
N HIS A 45 -2.52 -10.94 -6.14
CA HIS A 45 -1.57 -10.04 -6.80
C HIS A 45 -2.25 -8.80 -7.37
N GLU A 46 -3.43 -8.93 -8.00
CA GLU A 46 -4.18 -7.76 -8.50
C GLU A 46 -4.57 -6.79 -7.37
N ARG A 47 -5.02 -7.34 -6.24
CA ARG A 47 -5.40 -6.55 -5.07
C ARG A 47 -4.19 -5.89 -4.42
N ALA A 48 -3.07 -6.59 -4.34
CA ALA A 48 -1.83 -6.08 -3.77
C ALA A 48 -1.28 -4.93 -4.63
N ALA A 49 -1.17 -5.12 -5.95
CA ALA A 49 -0.76 -4.08 -6.88
C ALA A 49 -1.67 -2.84 -6.82
N ALA A 50 -3.00 -3.06 -6.75
CA ALA A 50 -3.95 -1.95 -6.61
C ALA A 50 -3.85 -1.24 -5.26
N ALA A 51 -3.53 -1.95 -4.17
CA ALA A 51 -3.32 -1.35 -2.86
C ALA A 51 -2.05 -0.50 -2.83
N HIS A 52 -0.94 -1.03 -3.35
CA HIS A 52 0.32 -0.29 -3.48
C HIS A 52 0.17 0.97 -4.33
N ARG A 53 -0.51 0.91 -5.49
CA ARG A 53 -0.80 2.13 -6.28
C ARG A 53 -1.55 3.20 -5.48
N ARG A 54 -2.57 2.80 -4.74
CA ARG A 54 -3.34 3.73 -3.90
C ARG A 54 -2.50 4.30 -2.75
N ALA A 55 -1.60 3.51 -2.18
CA ALA A 55 -0.68 3.97 -1.15
C ALA A 55 0.29 5.00 -1.72
N ALA A 56 0.87 4.75 -2.91
CA ALA A 56 1.70 5.71 -3.62
C ALA A 56 0.98 7.04 -3.89
N ASP A 57 -0.26 6.99 -4.37
CA ASP A 57 -1.07 8.20 -4.63
C ASP A 57 -1.30 9.00 -3.33
N ARG A 58 -1.50 8.33 -2.20
CA ARG A 58 -1.70 8.97 -0.89
C ARG A 58 -0.41 9.58 -0.35
N HIS A 59 0.72 8.92 -0.53
CA HIS A 59 2.01 9.48 -0.19
C HIS A 59 2.33 10.72 -1.05
N ASP A 60 2.04 10.70 -2.35
CA ASP A 60 2.18 11.90 -3.20
C ASP A 60 1.28 13.06 -2.73
N GLU A 61 0.03 12.76 -2.38
CA GLU A 61 -0.91 13.76 -1.85
C GLU A 61 -0.38 14.36 -0.53
N SER A 62 0.11 13.52 0.37
CA SER A 62 0.72 13.94 1.64
C SER A 62 1.96 14.80 1.42
N ALA A 63 2.85 14.42 0.49
CA ALA A 63 4.02 15.20 0.15
C ALA A 63 3.67 16.62 -0.32
N ARG A 64 2.63 16.77 -1.15
CA ARG A 64 2.14 18.09 -1.61
C ARG A 64 1.59 18.94 -0.46
N VAL A 65 0.93 18.32 0.51
CA VAL A 65 0.45 19.02 1.71
C VAL A 65 1.61 19.51 2.54
N HIS A 66 2.65 18.68 2.71
CA HIS A 66 3.87 19.08 3.40
C HIS A 66 4.63 20.19 2.67
N ASP A 67 4.81 20.11 1.35
CA ASP A 67 5.44 21.20 0.59
C ASP A 67 4.69 22.52 0.77
N ARG A 68 3.35 22.50 0.68
CA ARG A 68 2.52 23.70 0.92
C ARG A 68 2.64 24.23 2.35
N ALA A 69 2.75 23.36 3.34
CA ALA A 69 2.97 23.79 4.73
C ALA A 69 4.35 24.44 4.90
N ALA A 70 5.37 23.96 4.17
CA ALA A 70 6.68 24.60 4.15
C ALA A 70 6.62 26.01 3.54
N GLU A 71 5.94 26.15 2.39
CA GLU A 71 5.73 27.46 1.74
C GLU A 71 5.06 28.46 2.68
N VAL A 72 4.00 28.05 3.39
CA VAL A 72 3.30 28.92 4.37
C VAL A 72 4.23 29.39 5.49
N HIS A 73 5.15 28.53 5.94
CA HIS A 73 6.13 28.93 6.96
C HIS A 73 7.20 29.87 6.41
N ASP A 74 7.70 29.64 5.20
CA ASP A 74 8.65 30.55 4.57
C ASP A 74 8.01 31.93 4.32
N ASP A 75 6.77 31.98 3.84
CA ASP A 75 6.00 33.24 3.68
C ASP A 75 5.82 33.99 5.01
N ALA A 76 5.56 33.27 6.11
CA ALA A 76 5.43 33.88 7.44
C ALA A 76 6.76 34.48 7.94
N ALA A 77 7.87 33.80 7.69
CA ALA A 77 9.21 34.29 8.01
C ALA A 77 9.53 35.56 7.21
N GLU A 78 9.25 35.58 5.91
CA GLU A 78 9.47 36.74 5.03
C GLU A 78 8.59 37.93 5.41
N ALA A 79 7.35 37.67 5.82
CA ALA A 79 6.41 38.69 6.29
C ALA A 79 6.76 39.24 7.69
N GLY A 80 7.75 38.65 8.37
CA GLY A 80 8.12 39.02 9.74
C GLY A 80 7.04 38.69 10.77
N VAL A 81 6.20 37.69 10.49
CA VAL A 81 5.18 37.20 11.42
C VAL A 81 5.83 36.16 12.32
N GLY A 82 5.83 36.38 13.63
CA GLY A 82 6.43 35.45 14.59
C GLY A 82 7.96 35.46 14.56
N ASP A 83 8.58 34.35 14.96
CA ASP A 83 10.04 34.16 14.91
C ASP A 83 10.45 33.52 13.56
N PRO A 84 11.21 34.23 12.70
CA PRO A 84 11.66 33.71 11.42
C PRO A 84 12.49 32.42 11.54
N ALA A 85 13.28 32.26 12.59
CA ALA A 85 14.11 31.07 12.77
C ALA A 85 13.26 29.83 13.05
N GLU A 86 12.21 29.97 13.86
CA GLU A 86 11.25 28.89 14.13
C GLU A 86 10.48 28.49 12.86
N HIS A 87 10.08 29.49 12.06
CA HIS A 87 9.41 29.27 10.79
C HIS A 87 10.29 28.54 9.78
N HIS A 88 11.52 28.96 9.56
CA HIS A 88 12.43 28.24 8.67
C HIS A 88 12.72 26.81 9.15
N ALA A 89 12.86 26.60 10.46
CA ALA A 89 13.02 25.26 11.02
C ALA A 89 11.76 24.40 10.80
N ALA A 90 10.56 24.98 10.87
CA ALA A 90 9.31 24.28 10.58
C ALA A 90 9.18 23.94 9.09
N ALA A 91 9.50 24.90 8.21
CA ALA A 91 9.50 24.68 6.76
C ALA A 91 10.44 23.53 6.37
N GLU A 92 11.62 23.48 6.98
CA GLU A 92 12.59 22.41 6.73
C GLU A 92 12.08 21.03 7.19
N ARG A 93 11.44 20.94 8.36
CA ARG A 93 10.81 19.68 8.80
C ARG A 93 9.73 19.22 7.83
N HIS A 94 8.93 20.14 7.30
CA HIS A 94 7.92 19.82 6.29
C HIS A 94 8.54 19.35 4.98
N ARG A 95 9.60 19.99 4.49
CA ARG A 95 10.33 19.53 3.30
C ARG A 95 10.90 18.12 3.48
N GLN A 96 11.44 17.82 4.66
CA GLN A 96 11.94 16.48 4.98
C GLN A 96 10.82 15.43 5.01
N ALA A 97 9.66 15.78 5.60
CA ALA A 97 8.49 14.90 5.57
C ALA A 97 7.98 14.66 4.14
N ALA A 98 7.91 15.71 3.31
CA ALA A 98 7.54 15.58 1.90
C ALA A 98 8.52 14.70 1.11
N ALA A 99 9.82 14.81 1.38
CA ALA A 99 10.83 13.94 0.76
C ALA A 99 10.67 12.47 1.20
N ALA A 100 10.39 12.22 2.48
CA ALA A 100 10.10 10.89 2.99
C ALA A 100 8.86 10.28 2.35
N ASP A 101 7.78 11.06 2.23
CA ASP A 101 6.55 10.63 1.55
C ASP A 101 6.79 10.31 0.07
N ARG A 102 7.54 11.14 -0.66
CA ARG A 102 7.93 10.84 -2.05
C ARG A 102 8.70 9.52 -2.16
N SER A 103 9.64 9.26 -1.25
CA SER A 103 10.38 8.00 -1.23
C SER A 103 9.49 6.80 -0.91
N ALA A 104 8.49 6.96 -0.03
CA ALA A 104 7.51 5.92 0.24
C ALA A 104 6.63 5.65 -0.99
N ALA A 105 6.19 6.70 -1.68
CA ALA A 105 5.44 6.57 -2.93
C ALA A 105 6.22 5.81 -4.02
N ASP A 106 7.52 6.08 -4.15
CA ASP A 106 8.38 5.35 -5.10
C ASP A 106 8.52 3.87 -4.73
N THR A 107 8.60 3.56 -3.43
CA THR A 107 8.64 2.17 -2.95
C THR A 107 7.34 1.45 -3.30
N ASP A 108 6.20 2.05 -2.99
CA ASP A 108 4.89 1.49 -3.33
C ASP A 108 4.69 1.30 -4.85
N ARG A 109 5.21 2.21 -5.69
CA ARG A 109 5.17 2.02 -7.15
C ARG A 109 6.00 0.82 -7.60
N HIS A 110 7.18 0.61 -7.00
CA HIS A 110 7.99 -0.57 -7.29
C HIS A 110 7.31 -1.85 -6.84
N ASP A 111 6.72 -1.87 -5.64
CA ASP A 111 6.00 -3.04 -5.13
C ASP A 111 4.78 -3.37 -6.00
N ALA A 112 4.03 -2.34 -6.46
CA ALA A 112 2.94 -2.53 -7.40
C ALA A 112 3.40 -3.14 -8.73
N ALA A 113 4.56 -2.72 -9.24
CA ALA A 113 5.13 -3.26 -10.48
C ALA A 113 5.60 -4.72 -10.29
N ALA A 114 6.19 -5.03 -9.13
CA ALA A 114 6.61 -6.39 -8.78
C ALA A 114 5.42 -7.36 -8.68
N ASP A 115 4.31 -6.94 -8.06
CA ASP A 115 3.08 -7.73 -8.00
C ASP A 115 2.51 -8.00 -9.40
N GLU A 116 2.53 -7.01 -10.29
CA GLU A 116 2.07 -7.17 -11.68
C GLU A 116 2.99 -8.08 -12.50
N GLU A 117 4.30 -8.01 -12.28
CA GLU A 117 5.27 -8.89 -12.93
C GLU A 117 5.08 -10.35 -12.47
N GLN A 118 4.96 -10.56 -11.16
CA GLN A 118 4.72 -11.89 -10.60
C GLN A 118 3.43 -12.49 -11.15
N GLN A 119 2.36 -11.69 -11.23
CA GLN A 119 1.11 -12.12 -11.83
C GLN A 119 1.26 -12.54 -13.29
N ARG A 120 2.04 -11.80 -14.09
CA ARG A 120 2.30 -12.15 -15.49
C ARG A 120 3.08 -13.45 -15.61
N ALA A 121 4.06 -13.66 -14.71
CA ALA A 121 4.84 -14.88 -14.66
C ALA A 121 3.97 -16.11 -14.29
N ASP A 122 3.06 -15.96 -13.33
CA ASP A 122 2.16 -17.04 -12.89
C ASP A 122 1.11 -17.42 -13.95
N ARG A 123 0.84 -16.52 -14.91
CA ARG A 123 -0.10 -16.72 -16.03
C ARG A 123 0.54 -17.28 -17.31
N ALA A 124 1.87 -17.30 -17.42
CA ALA A 124 2.62 -17.72 -18.61
C ALA A 124 2.88 -19.24 -18.64
#